data_AF-A0A0G4EQN7-F1
#
_entry.id   AF-A0A0G4EQN7-F1
#
_cell.length_a   1.000
_cell.length_b   1.000
_cell.length_c   1.000
_cell.angle_alpha   90.00
_cell.angle_beta   90.00
_cell.angle_gamma   90.00
#
_symmetry.space_group_name_H-M   'P 1'
#
loop_
_entity.id
_entity.type
_entity.pdbx_description
1 polymer ?
#
loop_
_entity_poly.entity_id
_entity_poly.type
_entity_poly.pdbx_seq_one_letter_code
_entity_poly.pdbx_strand_id
1 'polypeptide(L)'
;MGKQRRPLSATTTKAKESLLTPSRKCIARQLDSLSRRLELYADHGADVVMPLLRELTTLLHFEGLGGGRCRRSYSPACREAAAVAIAKLVKLGLTFVIKPQTYYLGEHLLAALESIIPDAPHLTAADEAIYIILLEVIATTRGGIAPSCCYQVIGATAADGTEYRDVILTQHKALLRRAEILLQSCDDLRQHSVLFLLSFYKPLAPPSCSVGCWMRLMGVAIGVSLRQPAPHELDVADSMLRTADVNISGAIRAGREVEVFAAIEEYLAPCVGPLVMVLTWSGDVALKRRAMSLIGWIFYFTYKPCIEGCAPSSVQAEVDKVLRQPVRVLSADPLALNTMAMLLGDTHAGGDDVISNMHVPLYIANHLSDPSLHEGAEGHLNALIEAGWVRAIVGLIRDDRLLSIEAFVKYTLPGCIYALHNMAQCDEQVLCETSGVSVVGAVCELLVKHARGDIDMIEESDMQNPESVINAILWLINEFVPYGERQIDQGKLSTNVPRVLVLQLPSIKELMTMPRGLQRLPREVFQQLDWLYAASREEQHMRCRAEEIAQAFALWPAAGE
;
A
#
# COMPACT_ATOMS: atom_id res chain seq x y z
N MET A 1 79.89 51.17 -44.17
CA MET A 1 78.63 51.04 -43.44
C MET A 1 77.57 50.42 -44.35
N GLY A 2 76.79 49.46 -43.85
CA GLY A 2 75.50 49.03 -44.43
C GLY A 2 75.51 47.89 -45.46
N LYS A 3 75.75 46.62 -45.05
CA LYS A 3 75.35 45.43 -45.83
C LYS A 3 73.94 44.99 -45.40
N GLN A 4 72.97 45.13 -46.30
CA GLN A 4 71.61 44.59 -46.14
C GLN A 4 71.61 43.07 -46.25
N ARG A 5 71.05 42.39 -45.24
CA ARG A 5 70.71 40.96 -45.26
C ARG A 5 69.25 40.80 -45.70
N ARG A 6 69.01 40.00 -46.75
CA ARG A 6 67.70 39.39 -47.06
C ARG A 6 67.56 38.07 -46.29
N PRO A 7 66.41 37.75 -45.67
CA PRO A 7 66.15 36.42 -45.15
C PRO A 7 65.45 35.54 -46.21
N LEU A 8 65.84 34.26 -46.19
CA LEU A 8 65.30 33.16 -46.97
C LEU A 8 63.90 32.76 -46.48
N SER A 9 63.08 32.34 -47.44
CA SER A 9 61.73 31.81 -47.33
C SER A 9 61.64 30.55 -46.46
N ALA A 10 60.70 30.53 -45.52
CA ALA A 10 60.19 29.33 -44.86
C ALA A 10 58.68 29.22 -45.10
N THR A 11 58.29 28.45 -46.11
CA THR A 11 56.91 28.03 -46.36
C THR A 11 56.93 26.57 -46.73
N THR A 12 56.54 25.70 -45.79
CA THR A 12 55.69 24.50 -45.96
C THR A 12 55.87 23.54 -44.78
N THR A 13 55.09 23.71 -43.71
CA THR A 13 54.81 22.65 -42.70
C THR A 13 53.62 23.04 -41.81
N LYS A 14 52.45 23.33 -42.39
CA LYS A 14 51.21 23.60 -41.63
C LYS A 14 49.94 23.01 -42.23
N ALA A 15 50.05 22.02 -43.13
CA ALA A 15 48.91 21.46 -43.86
C ALA A 15 48.77 19.93 -43.77
N LYS A 16 49.23 19.29 -42.69
CA LYS A 16 49.09 17.82 -42.52
C LYS A 16 48.58 17.33 -41.16
N GLU A 17 48.10 18.21 -40.27
CA GLU A 17 47.50 17.80 -38.99
C GLU A 17 45.98 18.01 -38.90
N SER A 18 45.30 18.45 -39.97
CA SER A 18 43.85 18.75 -39.94
C SER A 18 42.94 17.64 -40.48
N LEU A 19 43.41 16.40 -40.66
CA LEU A 19 42.67 15.34 -41.37
C LEU A 19 42.28 14.11 -40.54
N LEU A 20 42.49 14.09 -39.22
CA LEU A 20 42.15 12.92 -38.39
C LEU A 20 41.41 13.29 -37.10
N THR A 21 40.40 14.14 -37.21
CA THR A 21 39.31 14.14 -36.22
C THR A 21 37.97 14.20 -36.97
N PRO A 22 37.19 13.11 -37.03
CA PRO A 22 35.85 13.18 -37.59
C PRO A 22 35.05 14.24 -36.84
N SER A 23 34.37 15.12 -37.59
CA SER A 23 33.51 16.14 -36.98
C SER A 23 32.46 15.45 -36.09
N ARG A 24 32.04 16.09 -34.99
CA ARG A 24 31.05 15.52 -34.05
C ARG A 24 29.77 15.03 -34.75
N LYS A 25 29.33 15.72 -35.81
CA LYS A 25 28.19 15.32 -36.66
C LYS A 25 28.44 14.03 -37.46
N CYS A 26 29.69 13.71 -37.78
CA CYS A 26 30.09 12.48 -38.45
C CYS A 26 29.98 11.26 -37.52
N ILE A 27 30.42 11.40 -36.26
CA ILE A 27 30.39 10.32 -35.27
C ILE A 27 28.95 9.94 -34.91
N ALA A 28 28.06 10.91 -34.70
CA ALA A 28 26.64 10.62 -34.45
C ALA A 28 26.01 9.79 -35.59
N ARG A 29 26.24 10.18 -36.85
CA ARG A 29 25.74 9.43 -38.01
C ARG A 29 26.34 8.03 -38.14
N GLN A 30 27.61 7.85 -37.76
CA GLN A 30 28.25 6.54 -37.74
C GLN A 30 27.66 5.64 -36.65
N LEU A 31 27.40 6.19 -35.46
CA LEU A 31 26.70 5.48 -34.38
C LEU A 31 25.26 5.14 -34.75
N ASP A 32 24.52 6.05 -35.39
CA ASP A 32 23.17 5.78 -35.91
C ASP A 32 23.16 4.68 -36.97
N SER A 33 24.12 4.73 -37.90
CA SER A 33 24.28 3.70 -38.94
C SER A 33 24.62 2.34 -38.33
N LEU A 34 25.47 2.31 -37.30
CA LEU A 34 25.84 1.09 -36.60
C LEU A 34 24.65 0.53 -35.80
N SER A 35 23.90 1.41 -35.14
CA SER A 35 22.68 1.11 -34.40
C SER A 35 21.62 0.46 -35.31
N ARG A 36 21.42 0.96 -36.54
CA ARG A 36 20.52 0.32 -37.53
C ARG A 36 21.04 -1.02 -38.03
N ARG A 37 22.35 -1.17 -38.19
CA ARG A 37 22.97 -2.46 -38.56
C ARG A 37 22.77 -3.49 -37.45
N LEU A 38 22.92 -3.11 -36.18
CA LEU A 38 22.68 -4.00 -35.05
C LEU A 38 21.23 -4.52 -34.99
N GLU A 39 20.23 -3.73 -35.39
CA GLU A 39 18.84 -4.19 -35.52
C GLU A 39 18.67 -5.26 -36.60
N LEU A 40 19.33 -5.09 -37.75
CA LEU A 40 19.23 -6.03 -38.86
C LEU A 40 19.89 -7.39 -38.56
N TYR A 41 20.84 -7.42 -37.63
CA TYR A 41 21.61 -8.61 -37.28
C TYR A 41 21.24 -9.17 -35.91
N ALA A 42 20.12 -8.75 -35.31
CA ALA A 42 19.72 -9.15 -33.96
C ALA A 42 19.53 -10.67 -33.79
N ASP A 43 19.09 -11.36 -34.85
CA ASP A 43 18.88 -12.81 -34.85
C ASP A 43 20.10 -13.62 -35.34
N HIS A 44 21.23 -12.96 -35.58
CA HIS A 44 22.42 -13.59 -36.14
C HIS A 44 23.41 -13.96 -35.03
N GLY A 45 24.10 -15.10 -35.19
CA GLY A 45 25.06 -15.60 -34.20
C GLY A 45 26.22 -14.63 -33.90
N ALA A 46 26.92 -14.89 -32.80
CA ALA A 46 28.00 -14.03 -32.27
C ALA A 46 29.03 -13.58 -33.33
N ASP A 47 29.33 -14.42 -34.32
CA ASP A 47 30.28 -14.12 -35.40
C ASP A 47 29.89 -12.90 -36.25
N VAL A 48 28.60 -12.58 -36.35
CA VAL A 48 28.07 -11.43 -37.11
C VAL A 48 28.03 -10.16 -36.25
N VAL A 49 27.84 -10.31 -34.94
CA VAL A 49 27.70 -9.19 -33.98
C VAL A 49 29.08 -8.69 -33.52
N MET A 50 30.10 -9.56 -33.44
CA MET A 50 31.45 -9.22 -32.96
C MET A 50 32.18 -8.13 -33.78
N PRO A 51 32.08 -8.08 -35.13
CA PRO A 51 32.64 -6.98 -35.91
C PRO A 51 31.93 -5.63 -35.63
N LEU A 52 30.62 -5.64 -35.43
CA LEU A 52 29.82 -4.45 -35.10
C LEU A 52 30.17 -3.95 -33.68
N LEU A 53 30.45 -4.87 -32.76
CA LEU A 53 30.96 -4.56 -31.42
C LEU A 53 32.35 -3.93 -31.45
N ARG A 54 33.25 -4.43 -32.31
CA ARG A 54 34.56 -3.81 -32.52
C ARG A 54 34.45 -2.41 -33.13
N GLU A 55 33.53 -2.22 -34.06
CA GLU A 55 33.21 -0.91 -34.63
C GLU A 55 32.65 0.05 -33.57
N LEU A 56 31.73 -0.42 -32.72
CA LEU A 56 31.19 0.38 -31.61
C LEU A 56 32.27 0.72 -30.60
N THR A 57 33.05 -0.26 -30.13
CA THR A 57 34.14 -0.02 -29.18
C THR A 57 35.17 0.94 -29.76
N THR A 58 35.47 0.90 -31.06
CA THR A 58 36.35 1.88 -31.72
C THR A 58 35.74 3.28 -31.76
N LEU A 59 34.41 3.39 -31.97
CA LEU A 59 33.69 4.66 -31.94
C LEU A 59 33.51 5.22 -30.51
N LEU A 60 33.47 4.35 -29.49
CA LEU A 60 33.34 4.70 -28.07
C LEU A 60 34.70 4.88 -27.35
N HIS A 61 35.78 4.20 -27.78
CA HIS A 61 37.17 4.36 -27.30
C HIS A 61 37.84 5.61 -27.88
N PHE A 62 37.18 6.76 -27.76
CA PHE A 62 37.82 8.06 -27.97
C PHE A 62 38.28 8.71 -26.66
N GLU A 63 38.66 7.88 -25.67
CA GLU A 63 39.66 8.23 -24.65
C GLU A 63 40.16 6.96 -23.94
N GLY A 64 41.40 6.58 -24.21
CA GLY A 64 42.00 5.40 -23.56
C GLY A 64 43.49 5.34 -23.81
N LEU A 65 44.25 6.24 -23.18
CA LEU A 65 45.51 5.96 -22.46
C LEU A 65 46.10 7.28 -21.94
N GLY A 66 45.96 7.51 -20.63
CA GLY A 66 46.95 8.21 -19.81
C GLY A 66 47.32 9.66 -20.16
N GLY A 67 46.74 10.60 -19.41
CA GLY A 67 47.41 11.85 -19.06
C GLY A 67 47.15 13.03 -20.00
N GLY A 68 46.36 13.98 -19.52
CA GLY A 68 46.40 15.36 -19.99
C GLY A 68 45.11 15.88 -20.61
N ARG A 69 44.32 16.57 -19.77
CA ARG A 69 43.49 17.74 -20.12
C ARG A 69 42.90 17.75 -21.55
N CYS A 70 42.01 16.81 -21.87
CA CYS A 70 41.08 16.99 -22.98
C CYS A 70 39.66 16.59 -22.55
N ARG A 71 39.04 17.41 -21.67
CA ARG A 71 37.58 17.41 -21.50
C ARG A 71 36.90 17.82 -22.83
N ARG A 72 36.84 16.93 -23.83
CA ARG A 72 36.02 17.15 -25.02
C ARG A 72 34.67 16.52 -24.77
N SER A 73 33.75 17.31 -24.22
CA SER A 73 32.35 16.93 -24.09
C SER A 73 31.78 16.52 -25.46
N TYR A 74 31.41 15.25 -25.61
CA TYR A 74 30.66 14.79 -26.78
C TYR A 74 29.36 15.60 -26.91
N SER A 75 28.94 15.91 -28.14
CA SER A 75 27.64 16.57 -28.34
C SER A 75 26.51 15.66 -27.85
N PRO A 76 25.37 16.21 -27.37
CA PRO A 76 24.22 15.42 -26.93
C PRO A 76 23.81 14.34 -27.93
N ALA A 77 23.73 14.68 -29.23
CA ALA A 77 23.41 13.74 -30.30
C ALA A 77 24.39 12.53 -30.42
N CYS A 78 25.67 12.70 -30.08
CA CYS A 78 26.61 11.58 -30.10
C CYS A 78 26.42 10.66 -28.89
N ARG A 79 26.13 11.25 -27.72
CA ARG A 79 25.84 10.51 -26.49
C ARG A 79 24.54 9.72 -26.62
N GLU A 80 23.53 10.31 -27.25
CA GLU A 80 22.25 9.66 -27.57
C GLU A 80 22.45 8.47 -28.51
N ALA A 81 23.12 8.67 -29.66
CA ALA A 81 23.38 7.59 -30.62
C ALA A 81 24.22 6.45 -30.00
N ALA A 82 25.18 6.78 -29.13
CA ALA A 82 25.95 5.82 -28.36
C ALA A 82 25.05 5.02 -27.40
N ALA A 83 24.21 5.69 -26.61
CA ALA A 83 23.30 5.04 -25.67
C ALA A 83 22.35 4.06 -26.38
N VAL A 84 21.78 4.44 -27.54
CA VAL A 84 20.91 3.55 -28.32
C VAL A 84 21.67 2.32 -28.82
N ALA A 85 22.89 2.50 -29.34
CA ALA A 85 23.71 1.36 -29.79
C ALA A 85 24.07 0.42 -28.62
N ILE A 86 24.43 1.00 -27.47
CA ILE A 86 24.74 0.30 -26.22
C ILE A 86 23.52 -0.51 -25.73
N ALA A 87 22.34 0.07 -25.67
CA ALA A 87 21.12 -0.60 -25.24
C ALA A 87 20.73 -1.77 -26.16
N LYS A 88 20.97 -1.65 -27.48
CA LYS A 88 20.77 -2.76 -28.42
C LYS A 88 21.67 -3.94 -28.11
N LEU A 89 22.92 -3.70 -27.74
CA LEU A 89 23.83 -4.79 -27.36
C LEU A 89 23.39 -5.49 -26.07
N VAL A 90 22.90 -4.75 -25.08
CA VAL A 90 22.32 -5.34 -23.86
C VAL A 90 21.17 -6.27 -24.22
N LYS A 91 20.27 -5.84 -25.10
CA LYS A 91 19.16 -6.66 -25.59
C LYS A 91 19.62 -7.93 -26.32
N LEU A 92 20.80 -7.93 -26.93
CA LEU A 92 21.44 -9.10 -27.55
C LEU A 92 22.17 -10.01 -26.53
N GLY A 93 22.02 -9.76 -25.23
CA GLY A 93 22.62 -10.56 -24.16
C GLY A 93 24.06 -10.19 -23.82
N LEU A 94 24.57 -9.05 -24.31
CA LEU A 94 25.91 -8.56 -23.99
C LEU A 94 25.83 -7.62 -22.80
N THR A 95 26.12 -8.15 -21.62
CA THR A 95 25.98 -7.45 -20.33
C THR A 95 27.14 -6.50 -20.04
N PHE A 96 26.87 -5.45 -19.29
CA PHE A 96 27.92 -4.57 -18.76
C PHE A 96 28.55 -5.23 -17.53
N VAL A 97 29.80 -5.66 -17.65
CA VAL A 97 30.56 -6.06 -16.45
C VAL A 97 31.14 -4.80 -15.80
N ILE A 98 30.36 -4.13 -14.96
CA ILE A 98 30.87 -3.08 -14.08
C ILE A 98 31.63 -3.77 -12.95
N LYS A 99 32.96 -3.74 -13.04
CA LYS A 99 33.81 -4.30 -11.98
C LYS A 99 33.75 -3.40 -10.73
N PRO A 100 33.85 -3.94 -9.51
CA PRO A 100 33.85 -3.15 -8.27
C PRO A 100 34.89 -2.02 -8.27
N GLN A 101 36.02 -2.22 -8.95
CA GLN A 101 37.12 -1.25 -9.08
C GLN A 101 36.81 -0.08 -10.04
N THR A 102 35.68 -0.12 -10.76
CA THR A 102 35.25 0.87 -11.74
C THR A 102 34.11 1.76 -11.24
N TYR A 103 34.04 1.98 -9.92
CA TYR A 103 33.00 2.81 -9.27
C TYR A 103 32.77 4.17 -9.95
N TYR A 104 33.86 4.91 -10.23
CA TYR A 104 33.82 6.21 -10.93
C TYR A 104 33.21 6.15 -12.33
N LEU A 105 33.29 4.99 -13.00
CA LEU A 105 32.73 4.80 -14.33
C LEU A 105 31.20 4.80 -14.30
N GLY A 106 30.58 4.25 -13.25
CA GLY A 106 29.13 4.27 -13.10
C GLY A 106 28.57 5.68 -12.84
N GLU A 107 29.20 6.48 -12.00
CA GLU A 107 28.78 7.89 -11.78
C GLU A 107 28.88 8.72 -13.07
N HIS A 108 29.95 8.52 -13.86
CA HIS A 108 30.11 9.22 -15.14
C HIS A 108 29.09 8.75 -16.18
N LEU A 109 28.74 7.46 -16.17
CA LEU A 109 27.67 6.91 -17.00
C LEU A 109 26.32 7.52 -16.62
N LEU A 110 25.96 7.57 -15.34
CA LEU A 110 24.69 8.15 -14.88
C LEU A 110 24.59 9.64 -15.25
N ALA A 111 25.65 10.42 -15.03
CA ALA A 111 25.69 11.82 -15.46
C ALA A 111 25.57 11.99 -16.98
N ALA A 112 26.17 11.07 -17.76
CA ALA A 112 26.05 11.09 -19.21
C ALA A 112 24.62 10.74 -19.68
N LEU A 113 23.97 9.75 -19.07
CA LEU A 113 22.59 9.37 -19.36
C LEU A 113 21.61 10.49 -18.99
N GLU A 114 21.79 11.13 -17.84
CA GLU A 114 20.95 12.26 -17.42
C GLU A 114 21.05 13.44 -18.39
N SER A 115 22.24 13.70 -18.93
CA SER A 115 22.48 14.80 -19.88
C SER A 115 21.86 14.61 -21.27
N ILE A 116 21.33 13.41 -21.57
CA ILE A 116 20.66 13.09 -22.83
C ILE A 116 19.18 12.75 -22.64
N ILE A 117 18.62 13.03 -21.45
CA ILE A 117 17.18 12.94 -21.24
C ILE A 117 16.47 13.83 -22.28
N PRO A 118 15.55 13.29 -23.08
CA PRO A 118 14.78 14.06 -24.03
C PRO A 118 13.79 15.01 -23.35
N ASP A 119 13.64 16.21 -23.89
CA ASP A 119 12.59 17.17 -23.48
C ASP A 119 11.19 16.78 -24.01
N ALA A 120 11.11 15.81 -24.93
CA ALA A 120 9.87 15.42 -25.58
C ALA A 120 8.87 14.83 -24.58
N PRO A 121 7.56 15.16 -24.63
CA PRO A 121 6.58 14.67 -23.64
C PRO A 121 6.24 13.17 -23.76
N HIS A 122 6.62 12.54 -24.87
CA HIS A 122 6.37 11.13 -25.18
C HIS A 122 7.66 10.31 -25.12
N LEU A 123 7.49 8.99 -25.03
CA LEU A 123 8.59 8.02 -25.06
C LEU A 123 9.38 8.11 -26.36
N THR A 124 10.70 8.15 -26.25
CA THR A 124 11.63 8.13 -27.39
C THR A 124 12.53 6.90 -27.35
N ALA A 125 13.22 6.61 -28.46
CA ALA A 125 14.23 5.56 -28.51
C ALA A 125 15.39 5.81 -27.52
N ALA A 126 15.69 7.08 -27.23
CA ALA A 126 16.69 7.46 -26.24
C ALA A 126 16.23 7.11 -24.82
N ASP A 127 14.97 7.37 -24.47
CA ASP A 127 14.40 6.97 -23.18
C ASP A 127 14.49 5.46 -22.98
N GLU A 128 14.05 4.69 -23.99
CA GLU A 128 14.10 3.23 -23.93
C GLU A 128 15.54 2.75 -23.72
N ALA A 129 16.50 3.32 -24.46
CA ALA A 129 17.90 3.00 -24.31
C ALA A 129 18.47 3.32 -22.92
N ILE A 130 18.14 4.50 -22.39
CA ILE A 130 18.56 4.94 -21.05
C ILE A 130 18.07 3.93 -20.00
N TYR A 131 16.78 3.58 -20.01
CA TYR A 131 16.22 2.70 -18.97
C TYR A 131 16.68 1.25 -19.07
N ILE A 132 16.93 0.73 -20.28
CA ILE A 132 17.58 -0.58 -20.47
C ILE A 132 18.95 -0.60 -19.79
N ILE A 133 19.77 0.43 -20.05
CA ILE A 133 21.11 0.53 -19.47
C ILE A 133 21.02 0.64 -17.95
N LEU A 134 20.11 1.48 -17.43
CA LEU A 134 19.94 1.65 -15.97
C LEU A 134 19.51 0.37 -15.27
N LEU A 135 18.58 -0.38 -15.86
CA LEU A 135 18.16 -1.68 -15.32
C LEU A 135 19.31 -2.67 -15.25
N GLU A 136 20.13 -2.74 -16.30
CA GLU A 136 21.31 -3.60 -16.35
C GLU A 136 22.34 -3.21 -15.28
N VAL A 137 22.57 -1.91 -15.07
CA VAL A 137 23.46 -1.39 -14.01
C VAL A 137 22.96 -1.80 -12.61
N ILE A 138 21.64 -1.74 -12.38
CA ILE A 138 21.04 -2.13 -11.09
C ILE A 138 21.09 -3.65 -10.90
N ALA A 139 20.81 -4.44 -11.94
CA ALA A 139 20.83 -5.90 -11.86
C ALA A 139 22.23 -6.47 -11.59
N THR A 140 23.25 -5.92 -12.25
CA THR A 140 24.64 -6.39 -12.13
C THR A 140 25.28 -6.10 -10.76
N THR A 141 24.88 -5.02 -10.09
CA THR A 141 25.41 -4.65 -8.77
C THR A 141 24.82 -5.43 -7.59
N ARG A 142 23.76 -6.20 -7.82
CA ARG A 142 23.06 -6.95 -6.77
C ARG A 142 23.38 -8.45 -6.70
N GLY A 143 24.42 -8.91 -7.40
CA GLY A 143 24.75 -10.33 -7.47
C GLY A 143 23.91 -11.11 -8.50
N GLY A 144 23.92 -10.62 -9.75
CA GLY A 144 23.82 -11.41 -10.99
C GLY A 144 22.59 -12.30 -11.23
N ILE A 145 21.57 -11.76 -11.90
CA ILE A 145 20.76 -12.46 -12.92
C ILE A 145 20.43 -11.48 -14.05
N ALA A 146 20.50 -11.93 -15.30
CA ALA A 146 20.21 -11.15 -16.51
C ALA A 146 18.75 -10.63 -16.58
N PRO A 147 18.51 -9.50 -17.29
CA PRO A 147 17.24 -8.76 -17.30
C PRO A 147 16.04 -9.49 -17.91
N SER A 148 16.22 -10.68 -18.49
CA SER A 148 15.13 -11.53 -19.00
C SER A 148 14.34 -12.26 -17.90
N CYS A 149 14.79 -12.24 -16.64
CA CYS A 149 14.23 -13.06 -15.56
C CYS A 149 13.76 -12.27 -14.33
N CYS A 150 13.60 -10.94 -14.42
CA CYS A 150 13.35 -10.03 -13.28
C CYS A 150 12.06 -10.27 -12.46
N TYR A 151 11.26 -11.28 -12.79
CA TYR A 151 10.09 -11.67 -11.98
C TYR A 151 10.36 -12.77 -10.96
N GLN A 152 11.50 -13.46 -11.01
CA GLN A 152 11.75 -14.57 -10.09
C GLN A 152 13.15 -14.43 -9.47
N VAL A 153 13.15 -14.36 -8.13
CA VAL A 153 14.31 -14.35 -7.23
C VAL A 153 15.05 -13.01 -7.15
N ILE A 154 14.58 -12.12 -6.26
CA ILE A 154 15.41 -11.05 -5.69
C ILE A 154 15.53 -11.30 -4.19
N GLY A 155 16.36 -12.29 -3.87
CA GLY A 155 16.79 -12.65 -2.54
C GLY A 155 18.23 -13.14 -2.60
N ALA A 156 19.18 -12.21 -2.71
CA ALA A 156 20.59 -12.48 -2.44
C ALA A 156 21.31 -11.16 -2.09
N THR A 157 22.09 -11.25 -1.03
CA THR A 157 22.91 -10.24 -0.37
C THR A 157 23.93 -9.58 -1.32
N ALA A 158 23.99 -8.24 -1.35
CA ALA A 158 25.17 -7.54 -1.82
C ALA A 158 26.10 -7.27 -0.62
N ALA A 159 27.18 -8.05 -0.52
CA ALA A 159 28.32 -7.74 0.32
C ALA A 159 29.25 -6.80 -0.48
N ASP A 160 29.54 -5.62 0.10
CA ASP A 160 30.66 -4.72 -0.21
C ASP A 160 30.70 -3.96 -1.56
N GLY A 161 29.56 -3.75 -2.25
CA GLY A 161 29.48 -2.91 -3.45
C GLY A 161 28.63 -1.65 -3.27
N THR A 162 28.93 -0.57 -4.01
CA THR A 162 28.06 0.63 -4.00
C THR A 162 26.71 0.32 -4.66
N GLU A 163 25.65 0.62 -3.94
CA GLU A 163 24.28 0.51 -4.44
C GLU A 163 23.96 1.70 -5.36
N TYR A 164 23.94 1.50 -6.69
CA TYR A 164 23.62 2.59 -7.64
C TYR A 164 22.21 3.15 -7.47
N ARG A 165 21.30 2.43 -6.80
CA ARG A 165 20.01 2.99 -6.39
C ARG A 165 20.20 4.19 -5.46
N ASP A 166 21.11 4.11 -4.49
CA ASP A 166 21.44 5.24 -3.60
C ASP A 166 22.03 6.42 -4.38
N VAL A 167 22.95 6.15 -5.32
CA VAL A 167 23.57 7.20 -6.14
C VAL A 167 22.53 7.91 -7.01
N ILE A 168 21.60 7.16 -7.62
CA ILE A 168 20.54 7.74 -8.45
C ILE A 168 19.58 8.59 -7.60
N LEU A 169 19.16 8.08 -6.44
CA LEU A 169 18.26 8.78 -5.52
C LEU A 169 18.86 10.09 -5.01
N THR A 170 20.16 10.10 -4.73
CA THR A 170 20.85 11.25 -4.14
C THR A 170 21.34 12.25 -5.19
N GLN A 171 21.80 11.80 -6.36
CA GLN A 171 22.52 12.64 -7.33
C GLN A 171 21.84 12.79 -8.70
N HIS A 172 21.01 11.83 -9.13
CA HIS A 172 20.47 11.78 -10.50
C HIS A 172 18.94 11.72 -10.55
N LYS A 173 18.27 12.58 -9.76
CA LYS A 173 16.80 12.63 -9.63
C LYS A 173 16.08 12.92 -10.95
N ALA A 174 16.73 13.51 -11.95
CA ALA A 174 16.05 13.76 -13.24
C ALA A 174 15.72 12.46 -13.98
N LEU A 175 16.52 11.39 -13.80
CA LEU A 175 16.23 10.07 -14.38
C LEU A 175 14.93 9.47 -13.82
N LEU A 176 14.70 9.64 -12.51
CA LEU A 176 13.46 9.24 -11.84
C LEU A 176 12.28 10.08 -12.31
N ARG A 177 12.42 11.41 -12.33
CA ARG A 177 11.37 12.33 -12.80
C ARG A 177 10.97 12.05 -14.25
N ARG A 178 11.94 11.76 -15.11
CA ARG A 178 11.67 11.39 -16.50
C ARG A 178 10.86 10.09 -16.58
N ALA A 179 11.18 9.10 -15.75
CA ALA A 179 10.46 7.83 -15.74
C ALA A 179 9.01 8.02 -15.27
N GLU A 180 8.79 8.88 -14.27
CA GLU A 180 7.45 9.25 -13.81
C GLU A 180 6.64 9.98 -14.90
N ILE A 181 7.25 10.91 -15.64
CA ILE A 181 6.59 11.62 -16.75
C ILE A 181 6.18 10.64 -17.85
N LEU A 182 7.07 9.72 -18.22
CA LEU A 182 6.79 8.71 -19.24
C LEU A 182 5.68 7.76 -18.80
N LEU A 183 5.69 7.37 -17.53
CA LEU A 183 4.64 6.55 -16.94
C LEU A 183 3.27 7.26 -16.95
N GLN A 184 3.26 8.60 -16.89
CA GLN A 184 2.02 9.37 -17.05
C GLN A 184 1.59 9.54 -18.51
N SER A 185 2.44 9.27 -19.50
CA SER A 185 2.12 9.46 -20.92
C SER A 185 2.03 8.15 -21.72
N CYS A 186 2.25 7.00 -21.09
CA CYS A 186 2.19 5.69 -21.75
C CYS A 186 1.21 4.72 -21.12
N ASP A 187 0.60 3.91 -21.98
CA ASP A 187 -0.40 2.90 -21.60
C ASP A 187 0.22 1.51 -21.36
N ASP A 188 1.51 1.28 -21.68
CA ASP A 188 2.16 -0.03 -21.55
C ASP A 188 3.08 -0.09 -20.32
N LEU A 189 2.73 -0.95 -19.35
CA LEU A 189 3.49 -1.14 -18.10
C LEU A 189 4.70 -2.07 -18.22
N ARG A 190 4.91 -2.69 -19.38
CA ARG A 190 6.12 -3.49 -19.65
C ARG A 190 7.31 -2.63 -20.06
N GLN A 191 7.14 -1.31 -20.10
CA GLN A 191 8.20 -0.39 -20.45
C GLN A 191 9.34 -0.38 -19.42
N HIS A 192 10.56 -0.29 -19.93
CA HIS A 192 11.78 -0.27 -19.10
C HIS A 192 11.79 0.88 -18.08
N SER A 193 11.13 2.00 -18.36
CA SER A 193 10.95 3.11 -17.41
C SER A 193 10.15 2.69 -16.16
N VAL A 194 9.11 1.87 -16.33
CA VAL A 194 8.30 1.34 -15.23
C VAL A 194 9.09 0.33 -14.42
N LEU A 195 9.73 -0.63 -15.09
CA LEU A 195 10.61 -1.61 -14.44
C LEU A 195 11.74 -0.91 -13.66
N PHE A 196 12.30 0.18 -14.22
CA PHE A 196 13.30 1.00 -13.55
C PHE A 196 12.76 1.61 -12.26
N LEU A 197 11.56 2.20 -12.28
CA LEU A 197 10.92 2.71 -11.06
C LEU A 197 10.72 1.60 -10.02
N LEU A 198 10.29 0.41 -10.43
CA LEU A 198 10.07 -0.73 -9.52
C LEU A 198 11.35 -1.22 -8.85
N SER A 199 12.51 -1.03 -9.49
CA SER A 199 13.80 -1.43 -8.93
C SER A 199 14.16 -0.66 -7.64
N PHE A 200 13.54 0.50 -7.37
CA PHE A 200 13.74 1.26 -6.13
C PHE A 200 12.87 0.77 -4.96
N TYR A 201 11.91 -0.11 -5.25
CA TYR A 201 11.01 -0.69 -4.26
C TYR A 201 11.43 -2.10 -3.89
N LYS A 202 11.63 -2.96 -4.88
CA LYS A 202 11.87 -4.38 -4.64
C LYS A 202 13.35 -4.70 -4.39
N PRO A 203 13.67 -5.57 -3.41
CA PRO A 203 12.85 -6.10 -2.34
C PRO A 203 12.77 -5.15 -1.12
N LEU A 204 13.64 -4.13 -1.02
CA LEU A 204 13.63 -3.08 0.01
C LEU A 204 14.17 -1.76 -0.56
N ALA A 205 13.67 -0.64 0.00
CA ALA A 205 14.19 0.69 -0.29
C ALA A 205 15.65 0.79 0.18
N PRO A 206 16.53 1.46 -0.58
CA PRO A 206 17.91 1.68 -0.15
C PRO A 206 17.98 2.46 1.17
N PRO A 207 18.97 2.20 2.05
CA PRO A 207 19.04 2.86 3.37
C PRO A 207 19.13 4.39 3.30
N SER A 208 19.73 4.95 2.25
CA SER A 208 19.83 6.41 2.07
C SER A 208 18.54 7.05 1.51
N CYS A 209 17.55 6.23 1.13
CA CYS A 209 16.30 6.70 0.57
C CYS A 209 15.42 7.37 1.64
N SER A 210 15.03 8.62 1.42
CA SER A 210 14.04 9.29 2.24
C SER A 210 12.68 8.62 2.07
N VAL A 211 11.84 8.63 3.12
CA VAL A 211 10.47 8.13 3.09
C VAL A 211 9.69 8.78 1.94
N GLY A 212 9.80 10.11 1.82
CA GLY A 212 9.13 10.86 0.76
C GLY A 212 9.48 10.39 -0.65
N CYS A 213 10.71 9.93 -0.91
CA CYS A 213 11.11 9.54 -2.25
C CYS A 213 10.41 8.27 -2.74
N TRP A 214 10.29 7.25 -1.88
CA TRP A 214 9.56 6.04 -2.27
C TRP A 214 8.04 6.20 -2.07
N MET A 215 7.59 7.07 -1.16
CA MET A 215 6.16 7.38 -1.08
C MET A 215 5.65 8.09 -2.34
N ARG A 216 6.48 8.96 -2.94
CA ARG A 216 6.20 9.62 -4.22
C ARG A 216 5.94 8.62 -5.35
N LEU A 217 6.83 7.66 -5.58
CA LEU A 217 6.60 6.73 -6.71
C LEU A 217 5.49 5.71 -6.38
N MET A 218 5.13 5.48 -5.12
CA MET A 218 3.85 4.82 -4.78
C MET A 218 2.65 5.65 -5.24
N GLY A 219 2.62 6.96 -4.96
CA GLY A 219 1.56 7.85 -5.45
C GLY A 219 1.44 7.81 -6.99
N VAL A 220 2.58 7.77 -7.69
CA VAL A 220 2.60 7.57 -9.16
C VAL A 220 2.02 6.21 -9.55
N ALA A 221 2.44 5.12 -8.88
CA ALA A 221 1.93 3.77 -9.15
C ALA A 221 0.42 3.64 -8.89
N ILE A 222 -0.10 4.30 -7.85
CA ILE A 222 -1.55 4.41 -7.62
C ILE A 222 -2.22 5.05 -8.83
N GLY A 223 -1.73 6.21 -9.29
CA GLY A 223 -2.30 6.92 -10.44
C GLY A 223 -2.31 6.09 -11.73
N VAL A 224 -1.31 5.24 -11.92
CA VAL A 224 -1.20 4.31 -13.05
C VAL A 224 -2.17 3.15 -12.95
N SER A 225 -2.31 2.59 -11.74
CA SER A 225 -3.20 1.45 -11.46
C SER A 225 -4.67 1.75 -11.73
N LEU A 226 -5.02 3.04 -11.88
CA LEU A 226 -6.36 3.50 -12.22
C LEU A 226 -6.61 3.65 -13.72
N ARG A 227 -5.58 3.55 -14.58
CA ARG A 227 -5.71 3.88 -16.00
C ARG A 227 -6.13 2.71 -16.89
N GLN A 228 -5.66 1.47 -16.66
CA GLN A 228 -6.14 0.28 -17.42
C GLN A 228 -6.01 -1.05 -16.64
N PRO A 229 -6.81 -2.09 -16.99
CA PRO A 229 -6.87 -3.37 -16.29
C PRO A 229 -6.24 -4.52 -17.12
N ALA A 230 -4.95 -4.48 -17.48
CA ALA A 230 -4.36 -5.69 -18.02
C ALA A 230 -4.13 -6.72 -16.89
N PRO A 231 -4.46 -8.01 -17.10
CA PRO A 231 -4.47 -9.02 -16.03
C PRO A 231 -3.09 -9.35 -15.44
N HIS A 232 -1.99 -9.00 -16.13
CA HIS A 232 -0.62 -9.19 -15.63
C HIS A 232 -0.01 -7.95 -14.98
N GLU A 233 -0.76 -6.84 -14.94
CA GLU A 233 -0.36 -5.56 -14.37
C GLU A 233 -0.90 -5.35 -12.94
N LEU A 234 -1.82 -6.23 -12.52
CA LEU A 234 -2.35 -6.37 -11.15
C LEU A 234 -1.23 -6.51 -10.10
N ASP A 235 -0.13 -7.19 -10.44
CA ASP A 235 0.94 -7.50 -9.48
C ASP A 235 1.81 -6.30 -9.08
N VAL A 236 1.79 -5.21 -9.84
CA VAL A 236 2.73 -4.10 -9.61
C VAL A 236 2.34 -3.31 -8.37
N ALA A 237 1.09 -2.85 -8.29
CA ALA A 237 0.60 -2.08 -7.16
C ALA A 237 0.61 -2.91 -5.88
N ASP A 238 0.05 -4.12 -5.93
CA ASP A 238 -0.03 -5.00 -4.75
C ASP A 238 1.35 -5.38 -4.23
N SER A 239 2.30 -5.65 -5.14
CA SER A 239 3.66 -5.93 -4.71
C SER A 239 4.41 -4.69 -4.21
N MET A 240 4.09 -3.49 -4.71
CA MET A 240 4.63 -2.24 -4.17
C MET A 240 4.09 -1.95 -2.78
N LEU A 241 2.80 -2.19 -2.54
CA LEU A 241 2.14 -2.00 -1.24
C LEU A 241 2.72 -2.95 -0.17
N ARG A 242 2.89 -4.23 -0.51
CA ARG A 242 3.56 -5.19 0.39
C ARG A 242 4.99 -4.78 0.74
N THR A 243 5.72 -4.22 -0.23
CA THR A 243 7.10 -3.76 0.03
C THR A 243 7.13 -2.45 0.81
N ALA A 244 6.15 -1.57 0.58
CA ALA A 244 5.97 -0.33 1.32
C ALA A 244 5.69 -0.60 2.80
N ASP A 245 4.85 -1.59 3.12
CA ASP A 245 4.61 -2.01 4.51
C ASP A 245 5.92 -2.31 5.25
N VAL A 246 6.81 -3.09 4.64
CA VAL A 246 8.12 -3.42 5.23
C VAL A 246 9.01 -2.18 5.38
N ASN A 247 9.04 -1.30 4.37
CA ASN A 247 9.83 -0.06 4.41
C ASN A 247 9.30 0.93 5.47
N ILE A 248 7.97 1.04 5.62
CA ILE A 248 7.32 1.88 6.63
C ILE A 248 7.64 1.36 8.02
N SER A 249 7.44 0.07 8.28
CA SER A 249 7.82 -0.54 9.57
C SER A 249 9.32 -0.33 9.86
N GLY A 250 10.18 -0.48 8.86
CA GLY A 250 11.62 -0.21 9.00
C GLY A 250 11.92 1.24 9.38
N ALA A 251 11.24 2.21 8.75
CA ALA A 251 11.38 3.63 9.05
C ALA A 251 10.86 4.00 10.44
N ILE A 252 9.73 3.43 10.87
CA ILE A 252 9.16 3.64 12.21
C ILE A 252 10.11 3.09 13.28
N ARG A 253 10.62 1.86 13.11
CA ARG A 253 11.60 1.27 14.04
C ARG A 253 12.91 2.05 14.10
N ALA A 254 13.23 2.81 13.06
CA ALA A 254 14.38 3.71 13.01
C ALA A 254 14.09 5.12 13.59
N GLY A 255 12.89 5.37 14.14
CA GLY A 255 12.49 6.66 14.72
C GLY A 255 12.23 7.75 13.67
N ARG A 256 11.79 7.37 12.47
CA ARG A 256 11.47 8.30 11.37
C ARG A 256 9.96 8.47 11.13
N GLU A 257 9.14 8.28 12.15
CA GLU A 257 7.67 8.36 12.06
C GLU A 257 7.16 9.71 11.54
N VAL A 258 7.80 10.81 11.92
CA VAL A 258 7.46 12.17 11.43
C VAL A 258 7.67 12.27 9.91
N GLU A 259 8.72 11.62 9.40
CA GLU A 259 9.00 11.57 7.96
C GLU A 259 7.97 10.71 7.22
N VAL A 260 7.50 9.63 7.87
CA VAL A 260 6.42 8.79 7.35
C VAL A 260 5.14 9.60 7.20
N PHE A 261 4.68 10.28 8.25
CA PHE A 261 3.47 11.11 8.20
C PHE A 261 3.55 12.20 7.13
N ALA A 262 4.64 12.95 7.08
CA ALA A 262 4.84 14.00 6.08
C ALA A 262 4.81 13.45 4.65
N ALA A 263 5.41 12.28 4.41
CA ALA A 263 5.39 11.66 3.09
C ALA A 263 4.00 11.14 2.68
N ILE A 264 3.23 10.57 3.61
CA ILE A 264 1.86 10.13 3.35
C ILE A 264 0.99 11.34 3.00
N GLU A 265 1.07 12.42 3.79
CA GLU A 265 0.34 13.67 3.56
C GLU A 265 0.66 14.28 2.19
N GLU A 266 1.94 14.32 1.81
CA GLU A 266 2.38 14.93 0.56
C GLU A 266 2.03 14.09 -0.68
N TYR A 267 2.19 12.76 -0.60
CA TYR A 267 2.19 11.91 -1.81
C TYR A 267 1.01 10.92 -1.91
N LEU A 268 0.46 10.45 -0.79
CA LEU A 268 -0.61 9.45 -0.81
C LEU A 268 -1.99 10.07 -0.57
N ALA A 269 -2.13 10.95 0.42
CA ALA A 269 -3.41 11.59 0.73
C ALA A 269 -4.07 12.29 -0.49
N PRO A 270 -3.33 12.97 -1.39
CA PRO A 270 -3.90 13.55 -2.61
C PRO A 270 -4.48 12.53 -3.60
N CYS A 271 -4.05 11.26 -3.52
CA CYS A 271 -4.55 10.20 -4.40
C CYS A 271 -5.98 9.75 -4.05
N VAL A 272 -6.49 10.07 -2.85
CA VAL A 272 -7.83 9.65 -2.40
C VAL A 272 -8.94 10.25 -3.26
N GLY A 273 -8.82 11.51 -3.70
CA GLY A 273 -9.81 12.14 -4.59
C GLY A 273 -10.03 11.38 -5.90
N PRO A 274 -8.96 11.13 -6.69
CA PRO A 274 -9.06 10.28 -7.89
C PRO A 274 -9.61 8.87 -7.60
N LEU A 275 -9.23 8.25 -6.48
CA LEU A 275 -9.73 6.92 -6.10
C LEU A 275 -11.23 6.92 -5.79
N VAL A 276 -11.72 7.94 -5.09
CA VAL A 276 -13.14 8.17 -4.83
C VAL A 276 -13.91 8.35 -6.13
N MET A 277 -13.38 9.12 -7.08
CA MET A 277 -13.99 9.25 -8.41
C MET A 277 -14.12 7.89 -9.13
N VAL A 278 -13.14 7.01 -9.00
CA VAL A 278 -13.22 5.66 -9.56
C VAL A 278 -14.29 4.82 -8.86
N LEU A 279 -14.40 4.87 -7.54
CA LEU A 279 -15.45 4.17 -6.79
C LEU A 279 -16.85 4.61 -7.24
N THR A 280 -17.05 5.92 -7.39
CA THR A 280 -18.35 6.52 -7.72
C THR A 280 -18.75 6.28 -9.16
N TRP A 281 -17.83 6.46 -10.13
CA TRP A 281 -18.19 6.56 -11.54
C TRP A 281 -17.75 5.40 -12.43
N SER A 282 -16.84 4.53 -11.99
CA SER A 282 -16.41 3.38 -12.80
C SER A 282 -17.56 2.40 -13.01
N GLY A 283 -17.63 1.75 -14.17
CA GLY A 283 -18.48 0.57 -14.39
C GLY A 283 -17.79 -0.75 -14.02
N ASP A 284 -16.47 -0.74 -13.81
CA ASP A 284 -15.65 -1.92 -13.57
C ASP A 284 -15.52 -2.21 -12.06
N VAL A 285 -16.14 -3.32 -11.62
CA VAL A 285 -16.13 -3.79 -10.23
C VAL A 285 -14.71 -4.10 -9.74
N ALA A 286 -13.85 -4.69 -10.59
CA ALA A 286 -12.48 -5.01 -10.20
C ALA A 286 -11.66 -3.73 -9.96
N LEU A 287 -11.86 -2.73 -10.83
CA LEU A 287 -11.24 -1.42 -10.65
C LEU A 287 -11.74 -0.71 -9.39
N LYS A 288 -13.04 -0.80 -9.07
CA LYS A 288 -13.58 -0.26 -7.81
C LYS A 288 -13.03 -0.98 -6.58
N ARG A 289 -12.93 -2.31 -6.60
CA ARG A 289 -12.32 -3.09 -5.50
C ARG A 289 -10.86 -2.68 -5.28
N ARG A 290 -10.11 -2.51 -6.37
CA ARG A 290 -8.73 -2.00 -6.30
C ARG A 290 -8.70 -0.60 -5.69
N ALA A 291 -9.56 0.31 -6.14
CA ALA A 291 -9.62 1.66 -5.58
C ALA A 291 -9.93 1.63 -4.07
N MET A 292 -10.90 0.80 -3.65
CA MET A 292 -11.22 0.59 -2.23
C MET A 292 -10.00 0.08 -1.43
N SER A 293 -9.30 -0.94 -1.93
CA SER A 293 -8.10 -1.46 -1.29
C SER A 293 -6.99 -0.40 -1.19
N LEU A 294 -6.75 0.37 -2.25
CA LEU A 294 -5.75 1.43 -2.26
C LEU A 294 -6.05 2.54 -1.25
N ILE A 295 -7.32 2.96 -1.12
CA ILE A 295 -7.72 3.91 -0.07
C ILE A 295 -7.47 3.31 1.31
N GLY A 296 -7.86 2.04 1.52
CA GLY A 296 -7.60 1.35 2.78
C GLY A 296 -6.11 1.31 3.12
N TRP A 297 -5.22 1.10 2.12
CA TRP A 297 -3.77 1.05 2.34
C TRP A 297 -3.23 2.40 2.82
N ILE A 298 -3.77 3.51 2.31
CA ILE A 298 -3.41 4.86 2.76
C ILE A 298 -3.77 5.03 4.23
N PHE A 299 -4.97 4.60 4.63
CA PHE A 299 -5.39 4.63 6.04
C PHE A 299 -4.51 3.72 6.90
N TYR A 300 -4.32 2.47 6.48
CA TYR A 300 -3.48 1.49 7.17
C TYR A 300 -2.05 1.99 7.40
N PHE A 301 -1.39 2.53 6.36
CA PHE A 301 -0.03 3.09 6.49
C PHE A 301 0.03 4.26 7.46
N THR A 302 -1.05 5.06 7.53
CA THR A 302 -1.14 6.15 8.48
C THR A 302 -1.27 5.65 9.91
N TYR A 303 -2.02 4.56 10.13
CA TYR A 303 -2.16 3.89 11.44
C TYR A 303 -0.96 3.02 11.84
N LYS A 304 -0.04 2.73 10.92
CA LYS A 304 1.09 1.82 11.16
C LYS A 304 1.93 2.18 12.39
N PRO A 305 2.24 3.46 12.69
CA PRO A 305 2.95 3.83 13.91
C PRO A 305 2.18 3.45 15.20
N CYS A 306 0.84 3.52 15.22
CA CYS A 306 0.04 3.04 16.35
C CYS A 306 0.20 1.52 16.53
N ILE A 307 0.18 0.78 15.41
CA ILE A 307 0.30 -0.69 15.40
C ILE A 307 1.69 -1.14 15.89
N GLU A 308 2.75 -0.40 15.55
CA GLU A 308 4.14 -0.72 15.95
C GLU A 308 4.48 -0.23 17.37
N GLY A 309 3.49 0.26 18.14
CA GLY A 309 3.64 0.57 19.57
C GLY A 309 4.22 1.94 19.89
N CYS A 310 4.13 2.92 18.98
CA CYS A 310 4.46 4.32 19.30
C CYS A 310 3.45 4.92 20.32
N ALA A 311 3.86 5.93 21.09
CA ALA A 311 3.03 6.52 22.15
C ALA A 311 1.66 7.02 21.60
N PRO A 312 0.51 6.51 22.09
CA PRO A 312 -0.78 6.68 21.41
C PRO A 312 -1.24 8.13 21.22
N SER A 313 -1.06 8.98 22.24
CA SER A 313 -1.64 10.32 22.25
C SER A 313 -0.97 11.31 21.29
N SER A 314 0.35 11.20 21.08
CA SER A 314 1.06 12.04 20.10
C SER A 314 0.86 11.55 18.66
N VAL A 315 0.68 10.24 18.49
CA VAL A 315 0.53 9.61 17.18
C VAL A 315 -0.87 9.85 16.62
N GLN A 316 -1.92 9.70 17.45
CA GLN A 316 -3.30 9.91 17.02
C GLN A 316 -3.52 11.31 16.43
N ALA A 317 -2.97 12.36 17.06
CA ALA A 317 -3.11 13.73 16.55
C ALA A 317 -2.48 13.92 15.16
N GLU A 318 -1.37 13.23 14.85
CA GLU A 318 -0.77 13.26 13.52
C GLU A 318 -1.55 12.40 12.52
N VAL A 319 -2.09 11.25 12.93
CA VAL A 319 -3.01 10.43 12.11
C VAL A 319 -4.19 11.28 11.65
N ASP A 320 -4.85 11.97 12.57
CA ASP A 320 -6.02 12.82 12.30
C ASP A 320 -5.66 13.97 11.37
N LYS A 321 -4.49 14.57 11.55
CA LYS A 321 -3.99 15.65 10.69
C LYS A 321 -3.77 15.17 9.25
N VAL A 322 -3.11 14.03 9.06
CA VAL A 322 -2.83 13.46 7.74
C VAL A 322 -4.11 12.98 7.05
N LEU A 323 -5.03 12.36 7.78
CA LEU A 323 -6.27 11.82 7.23
C LEU A 323 -7.39 12.84 7.09
N ARG A 324 -7.26 14.06 7.64
CA ARG A 324 -8.30 15.11 7.56
C ARG A 324 -8.82 15.33 6.14
N GLN A 325 -7.93 15.48 5.16
CA GLN A 325 -8.34 15.72 3.77
C GLN A 325 -8.91 14.45 3.10
N PRO A 326 -8.28 13.26 3.20
CA PRO A 326 -8.88 11.98 2.81
C PRO A 326 -10.30 11.76 3.34
N VAL A 327 -10.51 11.96 4.64
CA VAL A 327 -11.81 11.82 5.31
C VAL A 327 -12.82 12.80 4.73
N ARG A 328 -12.45 14.08 4.61
CA ARG A 328 -13.32 15.10 4.02
C ARG A 328 -13.76 14.72 2.60
N VAL A 329 -12.87 14.16 1.79
CA VAL A 329 -13.17 13.76 0.40
C VAL A 329 -14.10 12.55 0.37
N LEU A 330 -13.84 11.54 1.21
CA LEU A 330 -14.68 10.34 1.31
C LEU A 330 -16.08 10.66 1.83
N SER A 331 -16.17 11.41 2.94
CA SER A 331 -17.44 11.78 3.57
C SER A 331 -18.27 12.73 2.72
N ALA A 332 -17.66 13.45 1.77
CA ALA A 332 -18.39 14.30 0.82
C ALA A 332 -19.06 13.51 -0.33
N ASP A 333 -18.74 12.22 -0.51
CA ASP A 333 -19.32 11.36 -1.55
C ASP A 333 -19.97 10.11 -0.93
N PRO A 334 -21.28 10.18 -0.57
CA PRO A 334 -22.01 9.06 0.01
C PRO A 334 -22.04 7.83 -0.91
N LEU A 335 -21.99 8.02 -2.23
CA LEU A 335 -22.03 6.91 -3.18
C LEU A 335 -20.72 6.11 -3.15
N ALA A 336 -19.59 6.77 -2.90
CA ALA A 336 -18.31 6.10 -2.70
C ALA A 336 -18.35 5.19 -1.45
N LEU A 337 -18.79 5.71 -0.30
CA LEU A 337 -18.93 4.92 0.93
C LEU A 337 -19.92 3.76 0.77
N ASN A 338 -21.05 3.98 0.11
CA ASN A 338 -22.02 2.93 -0.18
C ASN A 338 -21.45 1.84 -1.10
N THR A 339 -20.70 2.26 -2.13
CA THR A 339 -20.00 1.35 -3.02
C THR A 339 -19.00 0.49 -2.26
N MET A 340 -18.22 1.09 -1.34
CA MET A 340 -17.26 0.35 -0.52
C MET A 340 -17.95 -0.68 0.38
N ALA A 341 -19.04 -0.30 1.04
CA ALA A 341 -19.83 -1.23 1.86
C ALA A 341 -20.39 -2.39 1.02
N MET A 342 -20.93 -2.10 -0.17
CA MET A 342 -21.44 -3.11 -1.10
C MET A 342 -20.35 -4.09 -1.53
N LEU A 343 -19.16 -3.59 -1.91
CA LEU A 343 -18.04 -4.41 -2.33
C LEU A 343 -17.48 -5.24 -1.18
N LEU A 344 -17.46 -4.70 0.03
CA LEU A 344 -17.05 -5.41 1.23
C LEU A 344 -18.01 -6.56 1.54
N GLY A 345 -19.31 -6.35 1.40
CA GLY A 345 -20.34 -7.39 1.62
C GLY A 345 -20.42 -8.46 0.52
N ASP A 346 -19.93 -8.19 -0.69
CA ASP A 346 -19.91 -9.14 -1.80
C ASP A 346 -18.64 -10.03 -1.74
N THR A 347 -18.70 -11.09 -0.93
CA THR A 347 -17.61 -12.05 -0.70
C THR A 347 -17.50 -13.12 -1.79
N HIS A 348 -18.51 -13.24 -2.67
CA HIS A 348 -18.60 -14.30 -3.67
C HIS A 348 -17.85 -14.00 -4.97
N ALA A 349 -17.44 -12.75 -5.17
CA ALA A 349 -16.80 -12.29 -6.41
C ALA A 349 -15.26 -12.30 -6.40
N GLY A 350 -14.61 -12.82 -5.35
CA GLY A 350 -13.14 -12.74 -5.18
C GLY A 350 -12.47 -14.08 -4.90
N GLY A 351 -11.29 -14.31 -5.50
CA GLY A 351 -10.39 -15.41 -5.11
C GLY A 351 -9.62 -15.12 -3.81
N ASP A 352 -8.73 -16.03 -3.39
CA ASP A 352 -7.98 -15.96 -2.12
C ASP A 352 -7.26 -14.62 -1.87
N ASP A 353 -6.74 -13.98 -2.92
CA ASP A 353 -6.07 -12.67 -2.84
C ASP A 353 -7.00 -11.55 -2.33
N VAL A 354 -8.30 -11.63 -2.62
CA VAL A 354 -9.28 -10.64 -2.15
C VAL A 354 -9.43 -10.74 -0.64
N ILE A 355 -9.48 -11.96 -0.10
CA ILE A 355 -9.67 -12.24 1.33
C ILE A 355 -8.46 -11.76 2.13
N SER A 356 -7.25 -11.96 1.61
CA SER A 356 -6.01 -11.52 2.27
C SER A 356 -5.93 -9.99 2.45
N ASN A 357 -6.61 -9.21 1.61
CA ASN A 357 -6.58 -7.75 1.62
C ASN A 357 -7.86 -7.10 2.19
N MET A 358 -8.84 -7.89 2.64
CA MET A 358 -10.10 -7.35 3.21
C MET A 358 -9.90 -6.58 4.52
N HIS A 359 -8.83 -6.84 5.26
CA HIS A 359 -8.52 -6.12 6.50
C HIS A 359 -8.19 -4.64 6.24
N VAL A 360 -7.64 -4.32 5.07
CA VAL A 360 -7.11 -2.99 4.75
C VAL A 360 -8.23 -1.93 4.64
N PRO A 361 -9.35 -2.16 3.91
CA PRO A 361 -10.50 -1.24 3.92
C PRO A 361 -11.13 -1.01 5.30
N LEU A 362 -10.99 -1.93 6.26
CA LEU A 362 -11.57 -1.77 7.60
C LEU A 362 -10.91 -0.65 8.41
N TYR A 363 -9.68 -0.24 8.07
CA TYR A 363 -9.05 0.94 8.68
C TYR A 363 -9.81 2.24 8.39
N ILE A 364 -10.56 2.28 7.29
CA ILE A 364 -11.43 3.41 6.96
C ILE A 364 -12.60 3.44 7.92
N ALA A 365 -13.25 2.30 8.13
CA ALA A 365 -14.36 2.18 9.07
C ALA A 365 -13.90 2.49 10.51
N ASN A 366 -12.76 1.93 10.93
CA ASN A 366 -12.19 2.18 12.26
C ASN A 366 -11.91 3.67 12.49
N HIS A 367 -11.30 4.35 11.52
CA HIS A 367 -11.03 5.78 11.64
C HIS A 367 -12.31 6.61 11.66
N LEU A 368 -13.19 6.43 10.67
CA LEU A 368 -14.41 7.24 10.55
C LEU A 368 -15.41 7.01 11.71
N SER A 369 -15.27 5.91 12.45
CA SER A 369 -16.08 5.61 13.65
C SER A 369 -15.36 5.90 14.96
N ASP A 370 -14.12 6.40 14.94
CA ASP A 370 -13.34 6.66 16.15
C ASP A 370 -13.92 7.85 16.94
N PRO A 371 -14.41 7.63 18.18
CA PRO A 371 -15.01 8.68 19.01
C PRO A 371 -14.01 9.77 19.42
N SER A 372 -12.70 9.49 19.34
CA SER A 372 -11.66 10.44 19.72
C SER A 372 -11.45 11.55 18.68
N LEU A 373 -12.01 11.40 17.47
CA LEU A 373 -11.95 12.43 16.43
C LEU A 373 -12.84 13.62 16.79
N HIS A 374 -12.25 14.66 17.40
CA HIS A 374 -13.00 15.80 17.94
C HIS A 374 -13.81 16.62 16.92
N GLU A 375 -13.48 16.59 15.62
CA GLU A 375 -14.19 17.34 14.57
C GLU A 375 -14.92 16.40 13.60
N GLY A 376 -16.25 16.43 13.63
CA GLY A 376 -17.08 15.77 12.62
C GLY A 376 -17.28 14.26 12.77
N ALA A 377 -16.78 13.63 13.84
CA ALA A 377 -16.94 12.19 14.10
C ALA A 377 -18.39 11.70 13.96
N GLU A 378 -19.35 12.40 14.57
CA GLU A 378 -20.77 12.04 14.48
C GLU A 378 -21.28 12.07 13.02
N GLY A 379 -20.87 13.07 12.24
CA GLY A 379 -21.22 13.16 10.82
C GLY A 379 -20.57 12.05 9.97
N HIS A 380 -19.31 11.70 10.26
CA HIS A 380 -18.59 10.62 9.57
C HIS A 380 -19.21 9.25 9.88
N LEU A 381 -19.57 9.02 11.14
CA LEU A 381 -20.26 7.82 11.58
C LEU A 381 -21.62 7.68 10.90
N ASN A 382 -22.44 8.73 10.91
CA ASN A 382 -23.76 8.70 10.28
C ASN A 382 -23.63 8.35 8.79
N ALA A 383 -22.63 8.93 8.10
CA ALA A 383 -22.35 8.59 6.70
C ALA A 383 -21.96 7.10 6.51
N LEU A 384 -21.19 6.51 7.42
CA LEU A 384 -20.86 5.07 7.39
C LEU A 384 -22.11 4.20 7.58
N ILE A 385 -22.94 4.54 8.56
CA ILE A 385 -24.18 3.82 8.89
C ILE A 385 -25.13 3.87 7.69
N GLU A 386 -25.40 5.07 7.17
CA GLU A 386 -26.27 5.28 5.99
C GLU A 386 -25.73 4.57 4.74
N ALA A 387 -24.41 4.52 4.57
CA ALA A 387 -23.78 3.79 3.47
C ALA A 387 -23.93 2.26 3.58
N GLY A 388 -24.29 1.72 4.75
CA GLY A 388 -24.55 0.30 4.97
C GLY A 388 -23.34 -0.51 5.46
N TRP A 389 -22.34 0.15 6.06
CA TRP A 389 -21.13 -0.54 6.55
C TRP A 389 -21.42 -1.54 7.67
N VAL A 390 -22.37 -1.25 8.57
CA VAL A 390 -22.80 -2.17 9.64
C VAL A 390 -23.27 -3.50 9.04
N ARG A 391 -24.16 -3.44 8.05
CA ARG A 391 -24.64 -4.63 7.32
C ARG A 391 -23.53 -5.38 6.61
N ALA A 392 -22.61 -4.67 5.95
CA ALA A 392 -21.49 -5.31 5.27
C ALA A 392 -20.59 -6.07 6.24
N ILE A 393 -20.21 -5.45 7.36
CA ILE A 393 -19.33 -6.04 8.37
C ILE A 393 -20.00 -7.24 9.06
N VAL A 394 -21.26 -7.13 9.44
CA VAL A 394 -22.00 -8.27 10.02
C VAL A 394 -22.14 -9.41 9.01
N GLY A 395 -22.31 -9.09 7.73
CA GLY A 395 -22.29 -10.07 6.64
C GLY A 395 -20.97 -10.86 6.59
N LEU A 396 -19.83 -10.16 6.68
CA LEU A 396 -18.51 -10.80 6.75
C LEU A 396 -18.36 -11.71 7.97
N ILE A 397 -18.75 -11.22 9.16
CA ILE A 397 -18.66 -11.97 10.42
C ILE A 397 -19.50 -13.26 10.37
N ARG A 398 -20.63 -13.25 9.66
CA ARG A 398 -21.53 -14.40 9.54
C ARG A 398 -21.17 -15.37 8.43
N ASP A 399 -20.21 -15.05 7.56
CA ASP A 399 -19.83 -15.94 6.46
C ASP A 399 -18.93 -17.07 6.98
N ASP A 400 -19.52 -18.26 7.18
CA ASP A 400 -18.82 -19.47 7.61
C ASP A 400 -17.63 -19.82 6.70
N ARG A 401 -17.69 -19.46 5.41
CA ARG A 401 -16.58 -19.70 4.49
C ARG A 401 -15.36 -18.85 4.86
N LEU A 402 -15.57 -17.57 5.18
CA LEU A 402 -14.49 -16.67 5.60
C LEU A 402 -13.94 -17.07 6.97
N LEU A 403 -14.80 -17.46 7.90
CA LEU A 403 -14.38 -17.90 9.23
C LEU A 403 -13.55 -19.19 9.21
N SER A 404 -13.67 -20.00 8.16
CA SER A 404 -12.80 -21.18 7.97
C SER A 404 -11.38 -20.83 7.50
N ILE A 405 -11.12 -19.57 7.13
CA ILE A 405 -9.82 -19.09 6.63
C ILE A 405 -9.06 -18.47 7.80
N GLU A 406 -7.98 -19.11 8.22
CA GLU A 406 -7.15 -18.67 9.35
C GLU A 406 -6.69 -17.21 9.22
N ALA A 407 -6.27 -16.80 8.02
CA ALA A 407 -5.85 -15.42 7.76
C ALA A 407 -6.98 -14.41 8.00
N PHE A 408 -8.23 -14.75 7.67
CA PHE A 408 -9.37 -13.87 7.93
C PHE A 408 -9.61 -13.73 9.44
N VAL A 409 -9.65 -14.86 10.16
CA VAL A 409 -9.87 -14.87 11.61
C VAL A 409 -8.77 -14.10 12.35
N LYS A 410 -7.52 -14.22 11.89
CA LYS A 410 -6.37 -13.59 12.54
C LYS A 410 -6.23 -12.10 12.23
N TYR A 411 -6.47 -11.68 10.99
CA TYR A 411 -6.12 -10.33 10.54
C TYR A 411 -7.32 -9.43 10.21
N THR A 412 -8.45 -10.00 9.77
CA THR A 412 -9.61 -9.22 9.30
C THR A 412 -10.71 -9.14 10.36
N LEU A 413 -11.02 -10.26 11.01
CA LEU A 413 -12.07 -10.35 12.03
C LEU A 413 -11.87 -9.37 13.19
N PRO A 414 -10.66 -9.17 13.76
CA PRO A 414 -10.43 -8.15 14.78
C PRO A 414 -10.85 -6.76 14.30
N GLY A 415 -10.45 -6.37 13.08
CA GLY A 415 -10.82 -5.10 12.48
C GLY A 415 -12.33 -4.93 12.30
N CYS A 416 -13.05 -6.00 11.97
CA CYS A 416 -14.52 -5.98 11.88
C CYS A 416 -15.15 -5.69 13.25
N ILE A 417 -14.66 -6.35 14.30
CA ILE A 417 -15.19 -6.20 15.66
C ILE A 417 -14.87 -4.81 16.22
N TYR A 418 -13.65 -4.30 16.05
CA TYR A 418 -13.30 -2.94 16.49
C TYR A 418 -14.11 -1.87 15.76
N ALA A 419 -14.36 -2.04 14.46
CA ALA A 419 -15.18 -1.09 13.70
C ALA A 419 -16.61 -1.04 14.26
N LEU A 420 -17.23 -2.20 14.51
CA LEU A 420 -18.57 -2.26 15.10
C LEU A 420 -18.60 -1.71 16.53
N HIS A 421 -17.57 -2.00 17.33
CA HIS A 421 -17.39 -1.47 18.67
C HIS A 421 -17.33 0.06 18.67
N ASN A 422 -16.49 0.65 17.83
CA ASN A 422 -16.35 2.10 17.71
C ASN A 422 -17.65 2.75 17.21
N MET A 423 -18.30 2.16 16.19
CA MET A 423 -19.60 2.64 15.72
C MET A 423 -20.66 2.63 16.82
N ALA A 424 -20.72 1.56 17.61
CA ALA A 424 -21.68 1.42 18.70
C ALA A 424 -21.41 2.34 19.90
N GLN A 425 -20.14 2.74 20.13
CA GLN A 425 -19.79 3.75 21.14
C GLN A 425 -20.35 5.12 20.82
N CYS A 426 -20.45 5.44 19.53
CA CYS A 426 -20.92 6.75 19.07
C CYS A 426 -22.43 6.78 18.75
N ASP A 427 -22.98 5.69 18.21
CA ASP A 427 -24.42 5.56 17.94
C ASP A 427 -24.95 4.21 18.41
N GLU A 428 -25.70 4.25 19.49
CA GLU A 428 -26.32 3.07 20.11
C GLU A 428 -27.35 2.37 19.19
N GLN A 429 -27.88 3.07 18.16
CA GLN A 429 -28.79 2.47 17.17
C GLN A 429 -28.14 1.37 16.35
N VAL A 430 -26.80 1.41 16.19
CA VAL A 430 -26.01 0.38 15.51
C VAL A 430 -26.24 -1.00 16.12
N LEU A 431 -26.40 -1.08 17.45
CA LEU A 431 -26.64 -2.35 18.15
C LEU A 431 -28.05 -2.91 17.91
N CYS A 432 -28.99 -2.07 17.50
CA CYS A 432 -30.43 -2.35 17.49
C CYS A 432 -31.06 -2.32 16.10
N GLU A 433 -30.25 -2.35 15.04
CA GLU A 433 -30.75 -2.29 13.67
C GLU A 433 -31.75 -3.43 13.42
N THR A 434 -33.04 -3.09 13.29
CA THR A 434 -34.16 -4.04 13.16
C THR A 434 -34.23 -4.67 11.76
N SER A 435 -33.33 -4.30 10.86
CA SER A 435 -33.28 -4.65 9.44
C SER A 435 -32.79 -6.10 9.14
N GLY A 436 -32.88 -7.00 10.13
CA GLY A 436 -32.47 -8.40 10.03
C GLY A 436 -30.97 -8.65 10.28
N VAL A 437 -30.21 -7.62 10.64
CA VAL A 437 -28.77 -7.65 10.87
C VAL A 437 -28.47 -7.39 12.34
N SER A 438 -28.59 -8.42 13.19
CA SER A 438 -28.27 -8.28 14.61
C SER A 438 -26.76 -8.36 14.84
N VAL A 439 -26.13 -7.21 15.17
CA VAL A 439 -24.73 -7.15 15.61
C VAL A 439 -24.50 -8.07 16.80
N VAL A 440 -25.36 -7.97 17.82
CA VAL A 440 -25.30 -8.79 19.03
C VAL A 440 -25.44 -10.28 18.71
N GLY A 441 -26.38 -10.64 17.83
CA GLY A 441 -26.53 -12.01 17.36
C GLY A 441 -25.26 -12.55 16.70
N ALA A 442 -24.66 -11.77 15.80
CA ALA A 442 -23.43 -12.15 15.10
C ALA A 442 -22.24 -12.34 16.04
N VAL A 443 -22.02 -11.43 17.00
CA VAL A 443 -20.90 -11.58 17.95
C VAL A 443 -21.13 -12.71 18.95
N CYS A 444 -22.39 -13.02 19.32
CA CYS A 444 -22.71 -14.19 20.13
C CYS A 444 -22.44 -15.51 19.36
N GLU A 445 -22.73 -15.56 18.05
CA GLU A 445 -22.39 -16.69 17.19
C GLU A 445 -20.86 -16.92 17.12
N LEU A 446 -20.06 -15.85 17.05
CA LEU A 446 -18.59 -15.95 17.11
C LEU A 446 -18.08 -16.55 18.41
N LEU A 447 -18.61 -16.09 19.57
CA LEU A 447 -18.22 -16.64 20.87
C LEU A 447 -18.47 -18.15 20.95
N VAL A 448 -19.61 -18.61 20.43
CA VAL A 448 -19.95 -20.05 20.37
C VAL A 448 -18.96 -20.81 19.49
N LYS A 449 -18.69 -20.32 18.27
CA LYS A 449 -17.73 -20.95 17.36
C LYS A 449 -16.35 -21.04 17.99
N HIS A 450 -15.89 -20.00 18.67
CA HIS A 450 -14.61 -20.04 19.37
C HIS A 450 -14.62 -20.99 20.56
N ALA A 451 -15.71 -21.03 21.35
CA ALA A 451 -15.86 -21.95 22.47
C ALA A 451 -15.78 -23.42 22.06
N ARG A 452 -16.33 -23.76 20.89
CA ARG A 452 -16.26 -25.10 20.28
C ARG A 452 -14.89 -25.43 19.69
N GLY A 453 -14.06 -24.42 19.44
CA GLY A 453 -12.80 -24.54 18.69
C GLY A 453 -12.99 -24.56 17.18
N ASP A 454 -14.14 -24.13 16.66
CA ASP A 454 -14.40 -23.99 15.22
C ASP A 454 -13.57 -22.84 14.62
N ILE A 455 -13.30 -21.80 15.43
CA ILE A 455 -12.43 -20.67 15.10
C ILE A 455 -11.52 -20.34 16.29
N ASP A 456 -10.35 -19.76 16.01
CA ASP A 456 -9.42 -19.33 17.04
C ASP A 456 -9.24 -17.81 17.02
N MET A 457 -9.95 -17.10 17.91
CA MET A 457 -9.95 -15.64 17.97
C MET A 457 -8.91 -15.06 18.94
N ILE A 458 -8.20 -15.90 19.69
CA ILE A 458 -7.26 -15.49 20.74
C ILE A 458 -5.89 -16.12 20.46
N GLU A 459 -4.82 -15.33 20.42
CA GLU A 459 -3.46 -15.87 20.64
C GLU A 459 -3.21 -16.01 22.15
N GLU A 460 -2.48 -17.04 22.61
CA GLU A 460 -2.23 -17.29 24.05
C GLU A 460 -1.70 -16.05 24.82
N SER A 461 -1.05 -15.11 24.13
CA SER A 461 -0.56 -13.83 24.65
C SER A 461 -1.64 -12.76 24.92
N ASP A 462 -2.83 -12.87 24.32
CA ASP A 462 -3.87 -11.83 24.35
C ASP A 462 -4.86 -11.97 25.52
N MET A 463 -4.78 -13.05 26.31
CA MET A 463 -5.72 -13.30 27.41
C MET A 463 -5.69 -12.23 28.52
N GLN A 464 -4.63 -11.42 28.59
CA GLN A 464 -4.48 -10.34 29.57
C GLN A 464 -4.60 -8.94 28.93
N ASN A 465 -4.80 -8.85 27.62
CA ASN A 465 -4.89 -7.57 26.93
C ASN A 465 -6.32 -7.00 27.07
N PRO A 466 -6.52 -5.85 27.75
CA PRO A 466 -7.84 -5.21 27.83
C PRO A 466 -8.40 -4.86 26.43
N GLU A 467 -7.54 -4.66 25.44
CA GLU A 467 -7.92 -4.36 24.06
C GLU A 467 -8.24 -5.62 23.25
N SER A 468 -8.28 -6.83 23.82
CA SER A 468 -8.56 -8.05 23.05
C SER A 468 -9.90 -8.03 22.31
N VAL A 469 -9.98 -8.78 21.20
CA VAL A 469 -11.22 -8.93 20.39
C VAL A 469 -12.38 -9.45 21.23
N ILE A 470 -12.12 -10.35 22.18
CA ILE A 470 -13.14 -10.87 23.09
C ILE A 470 -13.69 -9.78 24.00
N ASN A 471 -12.84 -8.88 24.51
CA ASN A 471 -13.30 -7.77 25.34
C ASN A 471 -14.17 -6.80 24.54
N ALA A 472 -13.84 -6.55 23.27
CA ALA A 472 -14.70 -5.75 22.38
C ALA A 472 -16.06 -6.44 22.13
N ILE A 473 -16.10 -7.76 21.93
CA ILE A 473 -17.35 -8.53 21.83
C ILE A 473 -18.17 -8.43 23.12
N LEU A 474 -17.54 -8.64 24.27
CA LEU A 474 -18.21 -8.55 25.57
C LEU A 474 -18.76 -7.16 25.83
N TRP A 475 -18.00 -6.13 25.47
CA TRP A 475 -18.46 -4.75 25.55
C TRP A 475 -19.71 -4.54 24.68
N LEU A 476 -19.71 -5.00 23.42
CA LEU A 476 -20.87 -4.90 22.52
C LEU A 476 -22.12 -5.58 23.08
N ILE A 477 -21.96 -6.76 23.70
CA ILE A 477 -23.07 -7.48 24.35
C ILE A 477 -23.57 -6.72 25.57
N ASN A 478 -22.65 -6.23 26.40
CA ASN A 478 -22.98 -5.53 27.63
C ASN A 478 -23.64 -4.18 27.36
N GLU A 479 -23.18 -3.41 26.38
CA GLU A 479 -23.73 -2.08 26.05
C GLU A 479 -25.15 -2.16 25.46
N PHE A 480 -25.49 -3.26 24.78
CA PHE A 480 -26.84 -3.50 24.28
C PHE A 480 -27.90 -3.60 25.40
N VAL A 481 -27.50 -4.03 26.60
CA VAL A 481 -28.43 -4.21 27.72
C VAL A 481 -28.89 -2.86 28.32
N PRO A 482 -27.99 -1.92 28.70
CA PRO A 482 -28.34 -0.57 29.12
C PRO A 482 -29.01 0.28 28.04
N TYR A 483 -28.77 0.03 26.75
CA TYR A 483 -29.56 0.67 25.69
C TYR A 483 -31.05 0.34 25.84
N GLY A 484 -31.32 -0.94 26.11
CA GLY A 484 -32.66 -1.41 26.38
C GLY A 484 -33.32 -0.59 27.47
N GLU A 485 -32.61 -0.41 28.58
CA GLU A 485 -32.98 0.40 29.76
C GLU A 485 -33.24 1.88 29.40
N ARG A 486 -32.36 2.49 28.60
CA ARG A 486 -32.52 3.88 28.10
C ARG A 486 -33.76 4.07 27.21
N GLN A 487 -34.15 3.05 26.43
CA GLN A 487 -35.38 3.09 25.63
C GLN A 487 -36.66 3.05 26.48
N ILE A 488 -36.62 2.52 27.72
CA ILE A 488 -37.76 2.59 28.65
C ILE A 488 -37.90 3.95 29.27
N ASP A 489 -36.79 4.59 29.61
CA ASP A 489 -36.80 5.96 30.11
C ASP A 489 -37.41 6.91 29.05
N GLN A 490 -37.31 6.55 27.77
CA GLN A 490 -37.97 7.22 26.65
C GLN A 490 -39.40 6.70 26.35
N GLY A 491 -39.93 5.76 27.15
CA GLY A 491 -41.28 5.21 27.03
C GLY A 491 -41.50 4.24 25.86
N LYS A 492 -40.45 3.73 25.22
CA LYS A 492 -40.53 2.96 23.96
C LYS A 492 -40.50 1.44 24.15
N LEU A 493 -39.91 0.94 25.23
CA LEU A 493 -39.73 -0.50 25.50
C LEU A 493 -39.94 -0.83 26.99
N SER A 494 -39.83 -2.11 27.38
CA SER A 494 -39.79 -2.53 28.81
C SER A 494 -38.37 -2.98 29.21
N THR A 495 -37.96 -2.77 30.48
CA THR A 495 -36.58 -2.93 31.03
C THR A 495 -35.89 -4.24 30.73
N ASN A 496 -36.67 -5.28 30.45
CA ASN A 496 -36.13 -6.62 30.33
C ASN A 496 -36.08 -7.11 28.87
N VAL A 497 -36.62 -6.36 27.90
CA VAL A 497 -36.78 -6.88 26.52
C VAL A 497 -35.42 -7.16 25.86
N PRO A 498 -34.45 -6.22 25.83
CA PRO A 498 -33.15 -6.51 25.18
C PRO A 498 -32.33 -7.58 25.89
N ARG A 499 -32.35 -7.59 27.23
CA ARG A 499 -31.71 -8.66 28.03
C ARG A 499 -32.32 -10.04 27.74
N VAL A 500 -33.64 -10.12 27.71
CA VAL A 500 -34.36 -11.36 27.36
C VAL A 500 -34.09 -11.76 25.92
N LEU A 501 -34.00 -10.82 24.98
CA LEU A 501 -33.67 -11.10 23.59
C LEU A 501 -32.28 -11.74 23.47
N VAL A 502 -31.25 -11.21 24.14
CA VAL A 502 -29.90 -11.81 24.17
C VAL A 502 -29.95 -13.22 24.75
N LEU A 503 -30.61 -13.42 25.90
CA LEU A 503 -30.74 -14.74 26.53
C LEU A 503 -31.58 -15.73 25.71
N GLN A 504 -32.45 -15.23 24.82
CA GLN A 504 -33.24 -16.06 23.93
C GLN A 504 -32.49 -16.48 22.67
N LEU A 505 -31.38 -15.82 22.32
CA LEU A 505 -30.56 -16.18 21.17
C LEU A 505 -30.11 -17.65 21.27
N PRO A 506 -30.24 -18.44 20.18
CA PRO A 506 -29.79 -19.83 20.16
C PRO A 506 -28.33 -19.99 20.58
N SER A 507 -27.46 -19.07 20.12
CA SER A 507 -26.03 -19.06 20.41
C SER A 507 -25.75 -18.90 21.92
N ILE A 508 -26.43 -17.99 22.60
CA ILE A 508 -26.26 -17.80 24.05
C ILE A 508 -26.78 -19.00 24.83
N LYS A 509 -27.96 -19.53 24.46
CA LYS A 509 -28.48 -20.76 25.09
C LYS A 509 -27.49 -21.90 24.98
N GLU A 510 -26.90 -22.07 23.80
CA GLU A 510 -25.90 -23.09 23.58
C GLU A 510 -24.66 -22.88 24.44
N LEU A 511 -24.10 -21.67 24.43
CA LEU A 511 -22.93 -21.30 25.21
C LEU A 511 -23.11 -21.59 26.71
N MET A 512 -24.31 -21.30 27.24
CA MET A 512 -24.69 -21.57 28.63
C MET A 512 -24.82 -23.07 28.95
N THR A 513 -25.06 -23.92 27.95
CA THR A 513 -25.18 -25.38 28.13
C THR A 513 -23.86 -26.14 27.96
N MET A 514 -22.81 -25.48 27.46
CA MET A 514 -21.53 -26.13 27.21
C MET A 514 -20.77 -26.48 28.51
N PRO A 515 -20.06 -27.62 28.58
CA PRO A 515 -19.28 -27.99 29.76
C PRO A 515 -18.08 -27.06 29.99
N ARG A 516 -18.01 -26.43 31.18
CA ARG A 516 -16.97 -25.45 31.55
C ARG A 516 -15.52 -25.95 31.51
N GLY A 517 -15.30 -27.27 31.41
CA GLY A 517 -13.98 -27.91 31.41
C GLY A 517 -13.40 -28.24 30.03
N LEU A 518 -14.12 -27.97 28.94
CA LEU A 518 -13.71 -28.32 27.56
C LEU A 518 -13.60 -27.10 26.63
N GLN A 519 -13.63 -25.88 27.18
CA GLN A 519 -13.81 -24.65 26.41
C GLN A 519 -12.51 -23.87 26.26
N ARG A 520 -12.37 -23.17 25.13
CA ARG A 520 -11.27 -22.22 24.86
C ARG A 520 -11.50 -20.82 25.45
N LEU A 521 -12.70 -20.52 25.95
CA LEU A 521 -13.05 -19.20 26.46
C LEU A 521 -12.45 -18.92 27.86
N PRO A 522 -11.95 -17.70 28.10
CA PRO A 522 -11.51 -17.28 29.43
C PRO A 522 -12.63 -17.35 30.49
N ARG A 523 -12.25 -17.56 31.75
CA ARG A 523 -13.22 -17.66 32.86
C ARG A 523 -14.03 -16.38 33.05
N GLU A 524 -13.43 -15.25 32.75
CA GLU A 524 -13.97 -13.90 32.85
C GLU A 524 -15.18 -13.73 31.90
N VAL A 525 -15.15 -14.36 30.72
CA VAL A 525 -16.28 -14.38 29.77
C VAL A 525 -17.50 -15.04 30.43
N PHE A 526 -17.29 -16.20 31.08
CA PHE A 526 -18.38 -16.91 31.76
C PHE A 526 -18.90 -16.16 32.97
N GLN A 527 -18.04 -15.46 33.71
CA GLN A 527 -18.49 -14.62 34.82
C GLN A 527 -19.39 -13.47 34.34
N GLN A 528 -19.07 -12.86 33.21
CA GLN A 528 -19.91 -11.80 32.63
C GLN A 528 -21.24 -12.34 32.06
N LEU A 529 -21.23 -13.51 31.42
CA LEU A 529 -22.46 -14.18 30.98
C LEU A 529 -23.32 -14.64 32.17
N ASP A 530 -22.70 -15.15 33.23
CA ASP A 530 -23.37 -15.51 34.48
C ASP A 530 -24.00 -14.26 35.13
N TRP A 531 -23.36 -13.09 35.07
CA TRP A 531 -23.95 -11.81 35.52
C TRP A 531 -25.20 -11.44 34.73
N LEU A 532 -25.17 -11.56 33.38
CA LEU A 532 -26.34 -11.31 32.53
C LEU A 532 -27.53 -12.19 32.95
N TYR A 533 -27.26 -13.43 33.35
CA TYR A 533 -28.25 -14.39 33.81
C TYR A 533 -28.74 -14.13 35.25
N ALA A 534 -27.83 -13.86 36.20
CA ALA A 534 -28.14 -13.65 37.61
C ALA A 534 -29.02 -12.41 37.84
N ALA A 535 -28.66 -11.29 37.22
CA ALA A 535 -29.43 -10.06 37.34
C ALA A 535 -30.82 -10.17 36.70
N SER A 536 -30.99 -10.99 35.65
CA SER A 536 -32.33 -11.28 35.10
C SER A 536 -33.24 -12.03 36.08
N ARG A 537 -32.68 -12.95 36.90
CA ARG A 537 -33.44 -13.70 37.91
C ARG A 537 -33.80 -12.83 39.09
N GLU A 538 -32.86 -12.02 39.58
CA GLU A 538 -33.13 -11.10 40.70
C GLU A 538 -34.21 -10.08 40.33
N GLU A 539 -34.18 -9.55 39.12
CA GLU A 539 -35.13 -8.56 38.63
C GLU A 539 -36.51 -9.16 38.33
N GLN A 540 -36.57 -10.40 37.83
CA GLN A 540 -37.82 -11.13 37.64
C GLN A 540 -38.43 -11.55 38.99
N HIS A 541 -37.59 -11.89 39.97
CA HIS A 541 -38.03 -12.13 41.36
C HIS A 541 -38.52 -10.83 42.03
N MET A 542 -37.88 -9.69 41.76
CA MET A 542 -38.31 -8.37 42.23
C MET A 542 -39.63 -7.93 41.57
N ARG A 543 -39.84 -8.18 40.28
CA ARG A 543 -41.13 -7.92 39.59
C ARG A 543 -42.25 -8.80 40.13
N CYS A 544 -42.03 -10.11 40.29
CA CYS A 544 -43.02 -10.99 40.92
C CYS A 544 -43.35 -10.51 42.35
N ARG A 545 -42.34 -10.12 43.14
CA ARG A 545 -42.57 -9.52 44.47
C ARG A 545 -43.32 -8.19 44.42
N ALA A 546 -43.01 -7.31 43.46
CA ALA A 546 -43.69 -6.03 43.32
C ALA A 546 -45.15 -6.21 42.88
N GLU A 547 -45.44 -7.17 42.01
CA GLU A 547 -46.80 -7.56 41.62
C GLU A 547 -47.55 -8.24 42.77
N GLU A 548 -46.90 -9.12 43.54
CA GLU A 548 -47.46 -9.70 44.77
C GLU A 548 -47.76 -8.61 45.81
N ILE A 549 -46.87 -7.64 45.99
CA ILE A 549 -47.07 -6.48 46.88
C ILE A 549 -48.20 -5.60 46.35
N ALA A 550 -48.25 -5.29 45.05
CA ALA A 550 -49.31 -4.50 44.44
C ALA A 550 -50.68 -5.19 44.51
N GLN A 551 -50.73 -6.52 44.33
CA GLN A 551 -51.93 -7.33 44.54
C GLN A 551 -52.32 -7.38 46.02
N ALA A 552 -51.36 -7.48 46.94
CA ALA A 552 -51.61 -7.39 48.38
C ALA A 552 -52.15 -6.00 48.79
N PHE A 553 -51.70 -4.92 48.15
CA PHE A 553 -52.24 -3.57 48.33
C PHE A 553 -53.62 -3.39 47.67
N ALA A 554 -53.87 -4.00 46.53
CA ALA A 554 -55.19 -3.98 45.87
C ALA A 554 -56.24 -4.82 46.61
N LEU A 555 -55.80 -5.86 47.34
CA LEU A 555 -56.61 -6.68 48.22
C LEU A 555 -56.67 -6.15 49.65
N TRP A 556 -55.96 -5.05 49.96
CA TRP A 556 -56.05 -4.37 51.25
C TRP A 556 -57.44 -3.72 51.32
N PRO A 557 -58.37 -4.22 52.17
CA PRO A 557 -59.67 -3.60 52.30
C PRO A 557 -59.48 -2.18 52.81
N ALA A 558 -60.30 -1.25 52.35
CA ALA A 558 -60.49 0.05 52.98
C ALA A 558 -61.02 -0.14 54.43
N ALA A 559 -60.11 -0.52 55.33
CA ALA A 559 -60.30 -0.70 56.75
C ALA A 559 -59.20 0.13 57.41
N GLY A 560 -59.44 1.35 57.85
CA GLY A 560 -60.62 2.21 57.82
C GLY A 560 -60.18 3.58 58.35
N GLU A 561 -61.11 4.54 58.32
CA GLU A 561 -61.12 5.78 59.13
C GLU A 561 -60.00 6.82 58.95
#